data_AF-A0A9D5JML8-F1
#
_entry.id   AF-A0A9D5JML8-F1
#
_cell.length_a   1.000
_cell.length_b   1.000
_cell.length_c   1.000
_cell.angle_alpha   90.00
_cell.angle_beta   90.00
_cell.angle_gamma   90.00
#
_symmetry.space_group_name_H-M   'P 1'
#
loop_
_entity.id
_entity.type
_entity.pdbx_description
1 polymer ?
#
loop_
_entity_poly.entity_id
_entity_poly.type
_entity_poly.pdbx_seq_one_letter_code
_entity_poly.pdbx_strand_id
1 'polypeptide(L)'
;MANSIFDGTDQIIHEALGLRPGQHLKQISTCRELCKAPLPAAFTAGIVPLLFERIAGNRRERIPSRENWRYEPQTRIADRNRSPEVVLERAIETLAVLGDLPGWCSQVPVASGLVDGYSDKRAALDLVRIEGNTAELIELKWESDTPLFALFEVLRYGLVLLLSRQHARDFGYSGRPLIEAAVLKFVVLAPAPYYHQYHLPGLRRISDTVSRGLGLLAQAHPDLPEPGLQFLRFPVNFDLPVRSGEEVNAMREGDETPAKVRLLKAIESIEPVWGPSDEGADSSRRTTKQVGTALNSIQRWLRSLRISGNRSPGPETAKTRNPGEAEQIRNSLSLQTPGPIDQNNTDKYNLGVFGIRDLNKEVFTDYDFVKSVLDDFYIDTLVCGGGVGIERLAARYGDRTDGITLKVIPPNLQRFDKNYVMAFNHRNEEIIKQVDYVLLMMISVTDTYKHIIDVALRKRKQVFIRSVL
;
A
#
# COMPACT_ATOMS: atom_id res chain seq x y z
N MET A 1 21.12 8.08 -32.98
CA MET A 1 21.12 9.26 -32.09
C MET A 1 20.09 9.01 -31.00
N ALA A 2 20.38 9.36 -29.75
CA ALA A 2 19.41 9.25 -28.65
C ALA A 2 18.25 10.24 -28.88
N ASN A 3 17.03 9.78 -28.65
CA ASN A 3 15.77 10.51 -28.67
C ASN A 3 15.36 10.96 -27.26
N SER A 4 15.80 10.28 -26.19
CA SER A 4 15.57 10.67 -24.79
C SER A 4 16.88 10.68 -24.00
N ILE A 5 16.94 11.48 -22.93
CA ILE A 5 18.09 11.44 -22.01
C ILE A 5 18.21 10.07 -21.33
N PHE A 6 17.09 9.34 -21.21
CA PHE A 6 17.01 8.03 -20.58
C PHE A 6 17.19 6.86 -21.55
N ASP A 7 17.46 7.11 -22.84
CA ASP A 7 17.61 6.04 -23.84
C ASP A 7 18.68 5.01 -23.42
N GLY A 8 18.32 3.73 -23.52
CA GLY A 8 19.18 2.60 -23.15
C GLY A 8 19.32 2.34 -21.65
N THR A 9 18.77 3.17 -20.77
CA THR A 9 18.79 2.92 -19.31
C THR A 9 17.96 1.69 -18.94
N ASP A 10 16.76 1.55 -19.51
CA ASP A 10 15.89 0.38 -19.28
C ASP A 10 16.57 -0.91 -19.75
N GLN A 11 17.28 -0.88 -20.89
CA GLN A 11 18.03 -2.02 -21.38
C GLN A 11 19.14 -2.44 -20.40
N ILE A 12 19.92 -1.49 -19.89
CA ILE A 12 20.96 -1.74 -18.89
C ILE A 12 20.36 -2.38 -17.63
N ILE A 13 19.23 -1.85 -17.14
CA ILE A 13 18.53 -2.37 -15.96
C ILE A 13 18.01 -3.79 -16.21
N HIS A 14 17.37 -4.01 -17.36
CA HIS A 14 16.79 -5.29 -17.73
C HIS A 14 17.86 -6.37 -17.87
N GLU A 15 18.97 -6.07 -18.56
CA GLU A 15 20.09 -7.00 -18.72
C GLU A 15 20.75 -7.33 -17.38
N ALA A 16 21.01 -6.32 -16.55
CA ALA A 16 21.61 -6.51 -15.23
C ALA A 16 20.71 -7.37 -14.31
N LEU A 17 19.39 -7.15 -14.35
CA LEU A 17 18.41 -7.92 -13.59
C LEU A 17 18.02 -9.27 -14.25
N GLY A 18 18.59 -9.61 -15.42
CA GLY A 18 18.30 -10.86 -16.11
C GLY A 18 16.84 -10.99 -16.56
N LEU A 19 16.19 -9.89 -16.90
CA LEU A 19 14.79 -9.90 -17.35
C LEU A 19 14.67 -10.52 -18.75
N ARG A 20 13.70 -11.44 -18.89
CA ARG A 20 13.37 -12.07 -20.18
C ARG A 20 12.56 -11.13 -21.08
N PRO A 21 12.53 -11.37 -22.40
CA PRO A 21 11.62 -10.66 -23.30
C PRO A 21 10.18 -10.67 -22.78
N GLY A 22 9.55 -9.49 -22.70
CA GLY A 22 8.19 -9.30 -22.17
C GLY A 22 8.10 -9.08 -20.65
N GLN A 23 9.15 -9.37 -19.88
CA GLN A 23 9.23 -8.98 -18.47
C GLN A 23 9.58 -7.49 -18.35
N HIS A 24 8.93 -6.81 -17.42
CA HIS A 24 9.18 -5.39 -17.16
C HIS A 24 8.93 -5.08 -15.69
N LEU A 25 9.65 -4.08 -15.16
CA LEU A 25 9.59 -3.74 -13.74
C LEU A 25 8.22 -3.24 -13.28
N LYS A 26 7.36 -2.77 -14.18
CA LYS A 26 5.97 -2.41 -13.86
C LYS A 26 5.08 -3.62 -13.54
N GLN A 27 5.50 -4.83 -13.91
CA GLN A 27 4.74 -6.04 -13.59
C GLN A 27 4.95 -6.45 -12.14
N ILE A 28 3.85 -6.58 -11.40
CA ILE A 28 3.83 -7.07 -10.03
C ILE A 28 4.52 -8.44 -9.93
N SER A 29 4.20 -9.37 -10.84
CA SER A 29 4.80 -10.71 -10.88
C SER A 29 6.31 -10.69 -11.06
N THR A 30 6.83 -9.89 -11.99
CA THR A 30 8.28 -9.71 -12.21
C THR A 30 8.96 -9.13 -10.97
N CYS A 31 8.41 -8.08 -10.38
CA CYS A 31 9.00 -7.49 -9.18
C CYS A 31 9.01 -8.47 -8.00
N ARG A 32 7.96 -9.27 -7.83
CA ARG A 32 7.90 -10.32 -6.79
C ARG A 32 8.93 -11.41 -7.01
N GLU A 33 9.10 -11.87 -8.24
CA GLU A 33 10.10 -12.87 -8.62
C GLU A 33 11.51 -12.36 -8.27
N LEU A 34 11.85 -11.13 -8.70
CA LEU A 34 13.14 -10.50 -8.40
C LEU A 34 13.40 -10.33 -6.89
N CYS A 35 12.37 -9.98 -6.11
CA CYS A 35 12.51 -9.84 -4.65
C CYS A 35 12.70 -11.19 -3.95
N LYS A 36 12.25 -12.31 -4.52
CA LYS A 36 12.40 -13.64 -3.92
C LYS A 36 13.71 -14.31 -4.34
N ALA A 37 14.10 -14.16 -5.61
CA ALA A 37 15.29 -14.78 -6.16
C ALA A 37 16.60 -14.16 -5.63
N PRO A 38 17.71 -14.91 -5.61
CA PRO A 38 19.04 -14.33 -5.49
C PRO A 38 19.27 -13.26 -6.56
N LEU A 39 20.10 -12.25 -6.26
CA LEU A 39 20.46 -11.26 -7.28
C LEU A 39 21.22 -11.96 -8.42
N PRO A 40 20.92 -11.64 -9.69
CA PRO A 40 21.75 -12.05 -10.81
C PRO A 40 23.19 -11.57 -10.62
N ALA A 41 24.17 -12.37 -11.04
CA ALA A 41 25.58 -12.01 -10.93
C ALA A 41 25.94 -10.71 -11.67
N ALA A 42 25.19 -10.37 -12.73
CA ALA A 42 25.33 -9.12 -13.47
C ALA A 42 24.82 -7.89 -12.70
N PHE A 43 23.91 -8.06 -11.73
CA PHE A 43 23.36 -6.97 -10.94
C PHE A 43 24.30 -6.59 -9.79
N THR A 44 25.31 -5.78 -10.12
CA THR A 44 26.32 -5.28 -9.16
C THR A 44 26.12 -3.79 -8.88
N ALA A 45 26.84 -3.25 -7.89
CA ALA A 45 26.86 -1.82 -7.60
C ALA A 45 27.33 -0.97 -8.81
N GLY A 46 28.10 -1.55 -9.74
CA GLY A 46 28.56 -0.89 -10.96
C GLY A 46 27.45 -0.46 -11.92
N ILE A 47 26.20 -0.93 -11.72
CA ILE A 47 25.06 -0.50 -12.53
C ILE A 47 24.82 1.01 -12.43
N VAL A 48 25.03 1.63 -11.27
CA VAL A 48 24.73 3.06 -11.07
C VAL A 48 25.69 3.95 -11.87
N PRO A 49 27.03 3.79 -11.79
CA PRO A 49 27.94 4.47 -12.71
C PRO A 49 27.62 4.22 -14.18
N LEU A 50 27.28 2.98 -14.57
CA LEU A 50 26.93 2.66 -15.95
C LEU A 50 25.67 3.43 -16.43
N LEU A 51 24.66 3.55 -15.57
CA LEU A 51 23.47 4.35 -15.85
C LEU A 51 23.80 5.84 -15.97
N PHE A 52 24.65 6.35 -15.08
CA PHE A 52 25.07 7.75 -15.13
C PHE A 52 25.82 8.07 -16.42
N GLU A 53 26.79 7.25 -16.82
CA GLU A 53 27.53 7.39 -18.08
C GLU A 53 26.60 7.32 -19.29
N ARG A 54 25.61 6.41 -19.27
CA ARG A 54 24.60 6.33 -20.33
C ARG A 54 23.79 7.63 -20.43
N ILE A 55 23.31 8.15 -19.31
CA ILE A 55 22.55 9.41 -19.23
C ILE A 55 23.41 10.59 -19.72
N ALA A 56 24.65 10.70 -19.25
CA ALA A 56 25.59 11.74 -19.66
C ALA A 56 25.89 11.69 -21.17
N GLY A 57 26.08 10.49 -21.73
CA GLY A 57 26.35 10.27 -23.15
C GLY A 57 25.14 10.54 -24.06
N ASN A 58 23.91 10.48 -23.54
CA ASN A 58 22.69 10.80 -24.30
C ASN A 58 22.46 12.32 -24.46
N ARG A 59 23.10 13.14 -23.61
CA ARG A 59 22.96 14.60 -23.62
C ARG A 59 23.43 15.18 -24.95
N ARG A 60 22.77 16.27 -25.40
CA ARG A 60 23.26 17.10 -26.50
C ARG A 60 23.75 18.46 -26.01
N GLU A 61 24.68 19.06 -26.75
CA GLU A 61 25.17 20.42 -26.50
C GLU A 61 24.09 21.45 -26.86
N ARG A 62 23.18 21.69 -25.91
CA ARG A 62 22.10 22.68 -26.03
C ARG A 62 21.73 23.21 -24.66
N ILE A 63 21.12 24.39 -24.65
CA ILE A 63 20.55 24.96 -23.42
C ILE A 63 19.24 24.22 -23.12
N PRO A 64 19.12 23.54 -21.97
CA PRO A 64 17.90 22.86 -21.58
C PRO A 64 16.81 23.84 -21.10
N SER A 65 15.63 23.31 -20.80
CA SER A 65 14.53 24.13 -20.29
C SER A 65 14.88 24.76 -18.94
N ARG A 66 14.56 26.04 -18.78
CA ARG A 66 14.64 26.74 -17.48
C ARG A 66 13.61 26.23 -16.47
N GLU A 67 12.66 25.39 -16.87
CA GLU A 67 11.68 24.79 -15.96
C GLU A 67 12.25 23.60 -15.18
N ASN A 68 13.34 22.98 -15.65
CA ASN A 68 13.90 21.82 -14.95
C ASN A 68 14.43 22.23 -13.58
N TRP A 69 14.14 21.45 -12.54
CA TRP A 69 14.53 21.73 -11.16
C TRP A 69 13.94 23.03 -10.60
N ARG A 70 12.85 23.54 -11.19
CA ARG A 70 12.12 24.67 -10.59
C ARG A 70 11.56 24.24 -9.24
N TYR A 71 11.69 25.13 -8.26
CA TYR A 71 11.19 24.89 -6.91
C TYR A 71 10.05 25.87 -6.63
N GLU A 72 8.96 25.65 -7.35
CA GLU A 72 7.79 26.54 -7.36
C GLU A 72 6.51 25.72 -7.16
N PRO A 73 5.61 26.11 -6.24
CA PRO A 73 4.36 25.39 -6.02
C PRO A 73 3.44 25.34 -7.25
N GLN A 74 2.87 24.18 -7.55
CA GLN A 74 1.95 23.88 -8.64
C GLN A 74 0.56 23.47 -8.15
N THR A 75 -0.07 24.24 -7.26
CA THR A 75 -1.26 23.80 -6.51
C THR A 75 -2.51 23.59 -7.36
N ARG A 76 -2.51 23.98 -8.63
CA ARG A 76 -3.69 23.85 -9.52
C ARG A 76 -4.03 22.38 -9.78
N ILE A 77 -5.30 22.05 -9.56
CA ILE A 77 -5.88 20.74 -9.89
C ILE A 77 -7.31 20.97 -10.40
N ALA A 78 -7.69 20.21 -11.43
CA ALA A 78 -9.07 20.23 -11.93
C ALA A 78 -9.99 19.47 -10.97
N ASP A 79 -11.17 20.02 -10.68
CA ASP A 79 -12.11 19.45 -9.70
C ASP A 79 -12.43 17.98 -9.95
N ARG A 80 -12.54 17.60 -11.23
CA ARG A 80 -12.83 16.23 -11.70
C ARG A 80 -11.67 15.24 -11.61
N ASN A 81 -10.46 15.67 -11.25
CA ASN A 81 -9.34 14.74 -11.10
C ASN A 81 -9.63 13.79 -9.93
N ARG A 82 -9.40 12.50 -10.13
CA ARG A 82 -9.62 11.41 -9.17
C ARG A 82 -8.42 10.48 -9.05
N SER A 83 -7.28 10.82 -9.67
CA SER A 83 -6.06 10.04 -9.52
C SER A 83 -5.56 10.19 -8.08
N PRO A 84 -5.47 9.10 -7.30
CA PRO A 84 -5.04 9.18 -5.89
C PRO A 84 -3.67 9.85 -5.72
N GLU A 85 -2.73 9.54 -6.61
CA GLU A 85 -1.36 10.06 -6.62
C GLU A 85 -1.36 11.58 -6.84
N VAL A 86 -1.99 12.04 -7.93
CA VAL A 86 -2.07 13.48 -8.27
C VAL A 86 -2.85 14.27 -7.22
N VAL A 87 -3.91 13.69 -6.67
CA VAL A 87 -4.69 14.31 -5.59
C VAL A 87 -3.83 14.44 -4.32
N LEU A 88 -3.05 13.41 -3.97
CA LEU A 88 -2.15 13.43 -2.81
C LEU A 88 -1.01 14.45 -2.98
N GLU A 89 -0.37 14.49 -4.15
CA GLU A 89 0.68 15.46 -4.47
C GLU A 89 0.19 16.90 -4.27
N ARG A 90 -0.97 17.23 -4.87
CA ARG A 90 -1.56 18.57 -4.80
C ARG A 90 -2.06 18.91 -3.41
N ALA A 91 -2.48 17.91 -2.63
CA ALA A 91 -2.85 18.10 -1.24
C ALA A 91 -1.62 18.48 -0.38
N ILE A 92 -0.52 17.72 -0.49
CA ILE A 92 0.73 17.99 0.24
C ILE A 92 1.27 19.39 -0.09
N GLU A 93 1.32 19.73 -1.38
CA GLU A 93 1.78 21.05 -1.81
C GLU A 93 0.83 22.18 -1.38
N THR A 94 -0.48 21.94 -1.34
CA THR A 94 -1.43 22.92 -0.80
C THR A 94 -1.13 23.21 0.67
N LEU A 95 -0.83 22.19 1.49
CA LEU A 95 -0.40 22.38 2.88
C LEU A 95 0.92 23.13 2.99
N ALA A 96 1.82 22.97 2.01
CA ALA A 96 3.07 23.72 1.96
C ALA A 96 2.86 25.22 1.74
N VAL A 97 1.99 25.57 0.79
CA VAL A 97 1.62 26.97 0.50
C VAL A 97 0.87 27.62 1.67
N LEU A 98 0.07 26.83 2.41
CA LEU A 98 -0.61 27.30 3.62
C LEU A 98 0.31 27.44 4.84
N GLY A 99 1.57 26.98 4.73
CA GLY A 99 2.57 27.07 5.80
C GLY A 99 2.53 25.92 6.81
N ASP A 100 1.67 24.92 6.63
CA ASP A 100 1.58 23.77 7.54
C ASP A 100 2.66 22.72 7.26
N LEU A 101 3.10 22.59 6.00
CA LEU A 101 4.20 21.72 5.57
C LEU A 101 5.21 22.49 4.71
N PRO A 102 5.92 23.47 5.27
CA PRO A 102 6.88 24.25 4.49
C PRO A 102 7.94 23.35 3.88
N GLY A 103 8.46 23.76 2.72
CA GLY A 103 9.53 23.03 2.05
C GLY A 103 9.08 21.92 1.09
N TRP A 104 7.78 21.76 0.82
CA TRP A 104 7.30 20.77 -0.18
C TRP A 104 6.88 21.43 -1.50
N CYS A 105 7.20 20.78 -2.62
CA CYS A 105 6.63 21.08 -3.93
C CYS A 105 6.37 19.80 -4.72
N SER A 106 5.58 19.89 -5.79
CA SER A 106 5.18 18.74 -6.59
C SER A 106 5.39 18.96 -8.08
N GLN A 107 5.50 17.86 -8.84
CA GLN A 107 5.65 17.87 -10.30
C GLN A 107 6.83 18.74 -10.79
N VAL A 108 8.02 18.49 -10.23
CA VAL A 108 9.26 19.21 -10.58
C VAL A 108 9.84 18.63 -11.88
N PRO A 109 9.89 19.39 -12.99
CA PRO A 109 10.43 18.89 -14.26
C PRO A 109 11.92 18.54 -14.13
N VAL A 110 12.36 17.48 -14.80
CA VAL A 110 13.71 16.91 -14.63
C VAL A 110 14.57 17.10 -15.88
N ALA A 111 14.02 16.80 -17.06
CA ALA A 111 14.84 16.51 -18.25
C ALA A 111 14.45 17.24 -19.53
N SER A 112 13.51 18.19 -19.48
CA SER A 112 13.02 18.86 -20.68
C SER A 112 14.13 19.66 -21.37
N GLY A 113 14.35 19.43 -22.67
CA GLY A 113 15.36 20.20 -23.42
C GLY A 113 16.79 19.66 -23.34
N LEU A 114 17.07 18.56 -22.64
CA LEU A 114 18.43 17.99 -22.53
C LEU A 114 18.90 17.26 -23.79
N VAL A 115 17.98 16.69 -24.57
CA VAL A 115 18.28 16.01 -25.84
C VAL A 115 17.71 16.79 -27.02
N ASP A 116 16.41 17.06 -26.98
CA ASP A 116 15.74 17.90 -27.97
C ASP A 116 14.61 18.75 -27.34
N GLY A 117 13.86 19.49 -28.18
CA GLY A 117 12.79 20.38 -27.72
C GLY A 117 11.45 19.70 -27.40
N TYR A 118 11.33 18.38 -27.51
CA TYR A 118 10.08 17.62 -27.42
C TYR A 118 10.14 16.47 -26.42
N SER A 119 11.27 15.79 -26.33
CA SER A 119 11.48 14.63 -25.47
C SER A 119 11.52 15.01 -24.00
N ASP A 120 11.16 14.02 -23.17
CA ASP A 120 11.22 14.07 -21.70
C ASP A 120 10.45 15.22 -21.05
N LYS A 121 9.53 15.88 -21.77
CA LYS A 121 8.65 16.94 -21.24
C LYS A 121 7.76 16.51 -20.07
N ARG A 122 7.57 15.19 -19.93
CA ARG A 122 6.77 14.58 -18.86
C ARG A 122 7.62 13.96 -17.75
N ALA A 123 8.95 14.00 -17.87
CA ALA A 123 9.83 13.53 -16.81
C ALA A 123 9.81 14.57 -15.69
N ALA A 124 9.13 14.24 -14.60
CA ALA A 124 8.98 15.07 -13.44
C ALA A 124 9.05 14.20 -12.18
N LEU A 125 9.59 14.75 -11.10
CA LEU A 125 9.45 14.17 -9.77
C LEU A 125 8.07 14.47 -9.23
N ASP A 126 7.42 13.48 -8.61
CA ASP A 126 6.09 13.66 -8.01
C ASP A 126 6.15 14.69 -6.88
N LEU A 127 7.14 14.54 -6.00
CA LEU A 127 7.34 15.39 -4.83
C LEU A 127 8.82 15.72 -4.62
N VAL A 128 9.07 16.91 -4.08
CA VAL A 128 10.36 17.31 -3.55
C VAL A 128 10.16 17.94 -2.18
N ARG A 129 11.04 17.60 -1.24
CA ARG A 129 11.14 18.25 0.07
C ARG A 129 12.50 18.91 0.24
N ILE A 130 12.53 20.18 0.62
CA ILE A 130 13.76 20.90 1.00
C ILE A 130 13.66 21.31 2.46
N GLU A 131 14.63 20.86 3.25
CA GLU A 131 14.76 21.18 4.67
C GLU A 131 16.22 21.54 4.97
N GLY A 132 16.47 22.83 5.22
CA GLY A 132 17.84 23.37 5.30
C GLY A 132 18.63 23.07 4.02
N ASN A 133 19.76 22.37 4.15
CA ASN A 133 20.61 21.97 3.02
C ASN A 133 20.31 20.55 2.50
N THR A 134 19.21 19.93 2.94
CA THR A 134 18.80 18.60 2.48
C THR A 134 17.68 18.72 1.47
N ALA A 135 17.85 18.06 0.32
CA ALA A 135 16.80 17.86 -0.66
C ALA A 135 16.43 16.37 -0.77
N GLU A 136 15.14 16.08 -0.68
CA GLU A 136 14.57 14.76 -0.88
C GLU A 136 13.80 14.76 -2.20
N LEU A 137 14.22 13.90 -3.13
CA LEU A 137 13.57 13.65 -4.42
C LEU A 137 12.68 12.43 -4.21
N ILE A 138 11.36 12.62 -4.31
CA ILE A 138 10.39 11.62 -3.89
C ILE A 138 9.57 11.17 -5.09
N GLU A 139 9.65 9.88 -5.37
CA GLU A 139 8.72 9.16 -6.24
C GLU A 139 7.58 8.61 -5.38
N LEU A 140 6.37 9.11 -5.60
CA LEU A 140 5.17 8.74 -4.87
C LEU A 140 4.45 7.64 -5.64
N LYS A 141 4.05 6.57 -4.98
CA LYS A 141 3.22 5.53 -5.61
C LYS A 141 1.93 5.28 -4.86
N TRP A 142 0.84 5.18 -5.60
CA TRP A 142 -0.47 4.80 -5.08
C TRP A 142 -1.14 3.73 -5.94
N GLU A 143 -1.12 2.47 -5.47
CA GLU A 143 -1.77 1.33 -6.13
C GLU A 143 -1.39 1.14 -7.62
N SER A 144 -0.26 1.72 -8.04
CA SER A 144 0.26 1.74 -9.41
C SER A 144 1.70 1.21 -9.44
N ASP A 145 2.09 0.57 -10.54
CA ASP A 145 3.45 0.07 -10.79
C ASP A 145 4.03 -0.78 -9.63
N THR A 146 5.36 -0.80 -9.44
CA THR A 146 6.03 -1.61 -8.41
C THR A 146 7.14 -0.83 -7.70
N PRO A 147 7.54 -1.23 -6.48
CA PRO A 147 8.62 -0.58 -5.75
C PRO A 147 9.95 -0.54 -6.52
N LEU A 148 10.25 -1.58 -7.30
CA LEU A 148 11.46 -1.60 -8.13
C LEU A 148 11.36 -0.65 -9.31
N PHE A 149 10.19 -0.53 -9.94
CA PHE A 149 10.01 0.48 -10.98
C PHE A 149 10.21 1.89 -10.43
N ALA A 150 9.57 2.22 -9.30
CA ALA A 150 9.71 3.52 -8.63
C ALA A 150 11.16 3.82 -8.20
N LEU A 151 11.89 2.80 -7.71
CA LEU A 151 13.31 2.91 -7.37
C LEU A 151 14.15 3.36 -8.57
N PHE A 152 14.00 2.71 -9.73
CA PHE A 152 14.78 3.06 -10.90
C PHE A 152 14.30 4.37 -11.55
N GLU A 153 13.03 4.74 -11.36
CA GLU A 153 12.50 6.05 -11.76
C GLU A 153 13.19 7.18 -10.98
N VAL A 154 13.11 7.15 -9.64
CA VAL A 154 13.77 8.16 -8.79
C VAL A 154 15.29 8.16 -8.96
N LEU A 155 15.90 6.99 -9.16
CA LEU A 155 17.34 6.88 -9.44
C LEU A 155 17.70 7.60 -10.74
N ARG A 156 17.00 7.32 -11.84
CA ARG A 156 17.27 7.98 -13.14
C ARG A 156 17.11 9.50 -13.02
N TYR A 157 16.08 9.98 -12.33
CA TYR A 157 15.89 11.42 -12.11
C TYR A 157 17.00 12.02 -11.25
N GLY A 158 17.37 11.33 -10.17
CA GLY A 158 18.51 11.70 -9.32
C GLY A 158 19.83 11.78 -10.09
N LEU A 159 20.10 10.83 -11.00
CA LEU A 159 21.29 10.86 -11.85
C LEU A 159 21.29 12.06 -12.83
N VAL A 160 20.12 12.45 -13.36
CA VAL A 160 20.00 13.67 -14.18
C VAL A 160 20.21 14.93 -13.32
N LEU A 161 19.81 14.94 -12.05
CA LEU A 161 20.13 16.05 -11.12
C LEU A 161 21.64 16.16 -10.94
N LEU A 162 22.33 15.05 -10.69
CA LEU A 162 23.79 15.03 -10.54
C LEU A 162 24.51 15.54 -11.79
N LEU A 163 24.08 15.11 -12.98
CA LEU A 163 24.58 15.65 -14.25
C LEU A 163 24.29 17.16 -14.37
N SER A 164 23.09 17.58 -13.96
CA SER A 164 22.68 18.99 -13.96
C SER A 164 23.52 19.85 -13.01
N ARG A 165 24.03 19.29 -11.90
CA ARG A 165 24.94 19.96 -10.98
C ARG A 165 26.32 20.19 -11.60
N GLN A 166 26.89 19.18 -12.25
CA GLN A 166 28.18 19.31 -12.94
C GLN A 166 28.15 20.40 -14.02
N HIS A 167 26.97 20.63 -14.61
CA HIS A 167 26.75 21.62 -15.67
C HIS A 167 25.86 22.77 -15.24
N ALA A 168 25.76 23.06 -13.94
CA ALA A 168 24.78 24.02 -13.42
C ALA A 168 24.95 25.42 -14.05
N ARG A 169 26.19 25.84 -14.28
CA ARG A 169 26.49 27.13 -14.93
C ARG A 169 26.05 27.14 -16.39
N ASP A 170 26.40 26.10 -17.14
CA ASP A 170 26.11 25.97 -18.57
C ASP A 170 24.61 25.85 -18.84
N PHE A 171 23.89 25.16 -17.94
CA PHE A 171 22.45 24.98 -18.03
C PHE A 171 21.64 26.16 -17.47
N GLY A 172 22.29 27.13 -16.81
CA GLY A 172 21.59 28.23 -16.14
C GLY A 172 20.77 27.77 -14.93
N TYR A 173 21.28 26.77 -14.21
CA TYR A 173 20.67 26.20 -13.01
C TYR A 173 21.34 26.61 -11.70
N SER A 174 22.44 27.37 -11.75
CA SER A 174 23.05 27.97 -10.55
C SER A 174 22.03 28.78 -9.75
N GLY A 175 22.10 28.73 -8.42
CA GLY A 175 21.15 29.40 -7.51
C GLY A 175 19.86 28.62 -7.24
N ARG A 176 19.64 27.45 -7.88
CA ARG A 176 18.44 26.65 -7.62
C ARG A 176 18.61 25.83 -6.34
N PRO A 177 17.66 25.88 -5.39
CA PRO A 177 17.78 25.16 -4.11
C PRO A 177 18.08 23.66 -4.26
N LEU A 178 17.42 22.97 -5.20
CA LEU A 178 17.66 21.54 -5.48
C LEU A 178 19.07 21.24 -6.01
N ILE A 179 19.60 22.14 -6.83
CA ILE A 179 20.92 22.00 -7.46
C ILE A 179 22.02 22.30 -6.46
N GLU A 180 21.75 23.13 -5.45
CA GLU A 180 22.74 23.56 -4.45
C GLU A 180 22.69 22.76 -3.15
N ALA A 181 21.64 21.95 -2.92
CA ALA A 181 21.49 21.13 -1.72
C ALA A 181 22.78 20.34 -1.40
N ALA A 182 23.25 20.39 -0.15
CA ALA A 182 24.47 19.68 0.26
C ALA A 182 24.20 18.18 0.45
N VAL A 183 22.99 17.82 0.86
CA VAL A 183 22.57 16.43 1.10
C VAL A 183 21.42 16.11 0.15
N LEU A 184 21.55 14.98 -0.56
CA LEU A 184 20.51 14.47 -1.44
C LEU A 184 19.98 13.15 -0.90
N LYS A 185 18.66 12.96 -0.96
CA LYS A 185 18.02 11.67 -0.73
C LYS A 185 17.09 11.34 -1.88
N PHE A 186 17.18 10.12 -2.38
CA PHE A 186 16.23 9.53 -3.32
C PHE A 186 15.26 8.68 -2.52
N VAL A 187 13.98 8.94 -2.68
CA VAL A 187 12.93 8.37 -1.82
C VAL A 187 11.85 7.75 -2.69
N VAL A 188 11.51 6.50 -2.38
CA VAL A 188 10.25 5.89 -2.83
C VAL A 188 9.27 5.96 -1.67
N LEU A 189 8.17 6.70 -1.83
CA LEU A 189 7.13 6.86 -0.80
C LEU A 189 5.83 6.21 -1.28
N ALA A 190 5.25 5.34 -0.45
CA ALA A 190 3.95 4.74 -0.77
C ALA A 190 3.17 4.35 0.50
N PRO A 191 1.87 4.04 0.41
CA PRO A 191 1.11 3.45 1.51
C PRO A 191 1.71 2.12 1.98
N ALA A 192 1.61 1.78 3.27
CA ALA A 192 2.12 0.50 3.77
C ALA A 192 1.63 -0.74 2.99
N PRO A 193 0.34 -0.85 2.59
CA PRO A 193 -0.15 -1.98 1.79
C PRO A 193 0.56 -2.17 0.45
N TYR A 194 1.09 -1.10 -0.15
CA TYR A 194 1.85 -1.16 -1.40
C TYR A 194 3.03 -2.13 -1.29
N TYR A 195 3.71 -2.16 -0.15
CA TYR A 195 4.89 -2.98 0.07
C TYR A 195 4.58 -4.43 0.49
N HIS A 196 3.39 -4.70 1.04
CA HIS A 196 3.04 -5.99 1.65
C HIS A 196 3.13 -7.17 0.68
N GLN A 197 2.94 -6.92 -0.61
CA GLN A 197 2.92 -7.97 -1.63
C GLN A 197 4.32 -8.38 -2.13
N TYR A 198 5.40 -7.83 -1.55
CA TYR A 198 6.77 -8.08 -1.99
C TYR A 198 7.63 -8.65 -0.85
N HIS A 199 8.63 -9.45 -1.22
CA HIS A 199 9.59 -9.98 -0.27
C HIS A 199 10.57 -8.89 0.15
N LEU A 200 10.29 -8.21 1.27
CA LEU A 200 11.04 -7.04 1.74
C LEU A 200 12.55 -7.25 1.86
N PRO A 201 13.07 -8.41 2.35
CA PRO A 201 14.53 -8.62 2.39
C PRO A 201 15.19 -8.58 1.01
N GLY A 202 14.50 -9.02 -0.04
CA GLY A 202 15.03 -8.93 -1.40
C GLY A 202 14.93 -7.54 -1.99
N LEU A 203 13.84 -6.82 -1.71
CA LEU A 203 13.74 -5.41 -2.08
C LEU A 203 14.86 -4.58 -1.43
N ARG A 204 15.10 -4.79 -0.13
CA ARG A 204 16.23 -4.19 0.61
C ARG A 204 17.57 -4.55 -0.03
N ARG A 205 17.81 -5.83 -0.35
CA ARG A 205 19.05 -6.26 -1.01
C ARG A 205 19.30 -5.56 -2.35
N ILE A 206 18.26 -5.36 -3.17
CA ILE A 206 18.35 -4.59 -4.42
C ILE A 206 18.69 -3.12 -4.11
N SER A 207 17.97 -2.51 -3.17
CA SER A 207 18.20 -1.14 -2.69
C SER A 207 19.62 -0.92 -2.18
N ASP A 208 20.16 -1.86 -1.40
CA ASP A 208 21.51 -1.79 -0.84
C ASP A 208 22.57 -1.86 -1.95
N THR A 209 22.33 -2.67 -3.00
CA THR A 209 23.20 -2.73 -4.18
C THR A 209 23.21 -1.41 -4.94
N VAL A 210 22.05 -0.77 -5.12
CA VAL A 210 21.95 0.56 -5.74
C VAL A 210 22.63 1.62 -4.86
N SER A 211 22.44 1.57 -3.55
CA SER A 211 23.05 2.51 -2.59
C SER A 211 24.58 2.44 -2.64
N ARG A 212 25.16 1.23 -2.66
CA ARG A 212 26.60 1.05 -2.88
C ARG A 212 27.05 1.64 -4.22
N GLY A 213 26.23 1.49 -5.27
CA GLY A 213 26.51 2.08 -6.57
C GLY A 213 26.53 3.61 -6.57
N LEU A 214 25.66 4.25 -5.79
CA LEU A 214 25.68 5.69 -5.56
C LEU A 214 26.98 6.13 -4.85
N GLY A 215 27.45 5.36 -3.86
CA GLY A 215 28.75 5.58 -3.23
C GLY A 215 29.92 5.45 -4.21
N LEU A 216 29.91 4.45 -5.10
CA LEU A 216 30.92 4.33 -6.17
C LEU A 216 30.90 5.53 -7.12
N LEU A 217 29.71 6.02 -7.49
CA LEU A 217 29.57 7.20 -8.34
C LEU A 217 30.14 8.46 -7.67
N ALA A 218 29.83 8.68 -6.38
CA ALA A 218 30.36 9.81 -5.62
C ALA A 218 31.88 9.76 -5.48
N GLN A 219 32.47 8.57 -5.33
CA GLN A 219 33.93 8.39 -5.34
C GLN A 219 34.55 8.75 -6.70
N ALA A 220 33.88 8.40 -7.80
CA ALA A 220 34.34 8.74 -9.15
C ALA A 220 34.17 10.24 -9.49
N HIS A 221 33.27 10.94 -8.81
CA HIS A 221 32.99 12.36 -8.99
C HIS A 221 32.98 13.09 -7.63
N PRO A 222 34.16 13.43 -7.07
CA PRO A 222 34.27 14.00 -5.71
C PRO A 222 33.50 15.30 -5.47
N ASP A 223 33.15 16.04 -6.54
CA ASP A 223 32.35 17.26 -6.47
C ASP A 223 30.85 17.01 -6.30
N LEU A 224 30.41 15.74 -6.42
CA LEU A 224 29.03 15.33 -6.24
C LEU A 224 28.81 14.81 -4.82
N PRO A 225 27.69 15.19 -4.16
CA PRO A 225 27.33 14.58 -2.88
C PRO A 225 26.97 13.11 -3.10
N GLU A 226 27.27 12.25 -2.12
CA GLU A 226 26.77 10.87 -2.09
C GLU A 226 25.28 10.86 -1.73
N PRO A 227 24.36 10.53 -2.65
CA PRO A 227 22.93 10.53 -2.35
C PRO A 227 22.56 9.33 -1.48
N GLY A 228 21.73 9.57 -0.46
CA GLY A 228 21.06 8.48 0.25
C GLY A 228 19.91 7.91 -0.57
N LEU A 229 19.58 6.63 -0.39
CA LEU A 229 18.40 5.99 -0.98
C LEU A 229 17.52 5.40 0.12
N GLN A 230 16.23 5.67 0.08
CA GLN A 230 15.28 5.24 1.10
C GLN A 230 13.94 4.79 0.51
N PHE A 231 13.35 3.79 1.17
CA PHE A 231 11.95 3.44 0.99
C PHE A 231 11.20 3.86 2.25
N LEU A 232 10.23 4.74 2.08
CA LEU A 232 9.42 5.26 3.16
C LEU A 232 7.96 4.85 2.96
N ARG A 233 7.21 4.79 4.06
CA ARG A 233 5.78 4.51 4.02
C ARG A 233 4.99 5.46 4.89
N PHE A 234 3.76 5.71 4.45
CA PHE A 234 2.74 6.27 5.34
C PHE A 234 2.36 5.26 6.44
N PRO A 235 1.75 5.73 7.54
CA PRO A 235 1.23 4.86 8.60
C PRO A 235 0.34 3.73 8.07
N VAL A 236 0.36 2.57 8.74
CA VAL A 236 -0.38 1.36 8.30
C VAL A 236 -1.88 1.60 8.06
N ASN A 237 -2.48 2.55 8.76
CA ASN A 237 -3.91 2.89 8.63
C ASN A 237 -4.15 4.18 7.83
N PHE A 238 -3.17 4.64 7.07
CA PHE A 238 -3.34 5.80 6.22
C PHE A 238 -4.31 5.46 5.08
N ASP A 239 -5.42 6.18 5.04
CA ASP A 239 -6.31 6.26 3.89
C ASP A 239 -6.22 7.68 3.33
N LEU A 240 -6.38 7.80 2.01
CA LEU A 240 -6.27 9.07 1.33
C LEU A 240 -7.39 10.02 1.83
N PRO A 241 -7.05 11.12 2.52
CA PRO A 241 -8.04 11.93 3.20
C PRO A 241 -8.85 12.83 2.26
N VAL A 242 -8.39 12.97 1.01
CA VAL A 242 -9.02 13.72 -0.08
C VAL A 242 -9.08 12.85 -1.33
N ARG A 243 -10.22 12.77 -2.02
CA ARG A 243 -10.43 11.82 -3.14
C ARG A 243 -10.61 12.51 -4.49
N SER A 244 -10.59 13.83 -4.51
CA SER A 244 -10.89 14.64 -5.68
C SER A 244 -10.10 15.94 -5.71
N GLY A 245 -9.95 16.51 -6.91
CA GLY A 245 -9.44 17.87 -7.05
C GLY A 245 -10.32 18.91 -6.35
N GLU A 246 -11.64 18.69 -6.33
CA GLU A 246 -12.61 19.53 -5.61
C GLU A 246 -12.30 19.57 -4.11
N GLU A 247 -12.07 18.41 -3.48
CA GLU A 247 -11.70 18.34 -2.06
C GLU A 247 -10.34 19.00 -1.77
N VAL A 248 -9.38 18.90 -2.69
CA VAL A 248 -8.09 19.62 -2.57
C VAL A 248 -8.28 21.13 -2.70
N ASN A 249 -9.11 21.59 -3.62
CA ASN A 249 -9.43 23.02 -3.77
C ASN A 249 -10.20 23.53 -2.53
N ALA A 250 -11.15 22.77 -2.00
CA ALA A 250 -11.83 23.10 -0.74
C ALA A 250 -10.88 23.17 0.46
N MET A 251 -9.84 22.33 0.50
CA MET A 251 -8.80 22.38 1.53
C MET A 251 -7.98 23.69 1.49
N ARG A 252 -7.92 24.38 0.35
CA ARG A 252 -7.25 25.68 0.21
C ARG A 252 -8.10 26.84 0.71
N GLU A 253 -9.43 26.72 0.61
CA GLU A 253 -10.38 27.82 0.87
C GLU A 253 -10.85 27.88 2.33
N GLY A 254 -10.74 26.80 3.10
CA GLY A 254 -11.25 26.70 4.46
C GLY A 254 -10.19 26.60 5.56
N ASP A 255 -10.58 26.98 6.78
CA ASP A 255 -9.84 26.68 8.01
C ASP A 255 -9.80 25.16 8.31
N GLU A 256 -9.03 24.74 9.31
CA GLU A 256 -8.72 23.34 9.69
C GLU A 256 -9.81 22.30 9.34
N THR A 257 -9.62 21.60 8.21
CA THR A 257 -10.49 20.47 7.83
C THR A 257 -9.99 19.16 8.47
N PRO A 258 -10.88 18.20 8.77
CA PRO A 258 -10.46 16.87 9.21
C PRO A 258 -9.53 16.16 8.21
N ALA A 259 -9.63 16.47 6.91
CA ALA A 259 -8.74 15.94 5.88
C ALA A 259 -7.32 16.49 6.02
N LYS A 260 -7.19 17.82 6.20
CA LYS A 260 -5.92 18.50 6.47
C LYS A 260 -5.21 17.91 7.71
N VAL A 261 -5.91 17.82 8.85
CA VAL A 261 -5.34 17.28 10.09
C VAL A 261 -4.87 15.84 9.93
N ARG A 262 -5.65 15.00 9.23
CA ARG A 262 -5.25 13.61 8.95
C ARG A 262 -4.02 13.53 8.04
N LEU A 263 -3.94 14.37 7.01
CA LEU A 263 -2.81 14.39 6.09
C LEU A 263 -1.53 14.84 6.81
N LEU A 264 -1.59 15.93 7.58
CA LEU A 264 -0.47 16.43 8.38
C LEU A 264 0.09 15.35 9.29
N LYS A 265 -0.79 14.74 10.09
CA LYS A 265 -0.41 13.64 10.99
C LYS A 265 0.20 12.46 10.25
N ALA A 266 -0.27 12.15 9.03
CA ALA A 266 0.26 11.07 8.23
C ALA A 266 1.67 11.38 7.71
N ILE A 267 1.92 12.61 7.26
CA ILE A 267 3.24 13.08 6.79
C ILE A 267 4.25 13.08 7.93
N GLU A 268 3.87 13.60 9.11
CA GLU A 268 4.71 13.59 10.33
C GLU A 268 5.03 12.17 10.82
N SER A 269 4.20 11.21 10.45
CA SER A 269 4.33 9.80 10.85
C SER A 269 4.87 8.91 9.73
N ILE A 270 5.46 9.49 8.67
CA ILE A 270 6.18 8.71 7.65
C ILE A 270 7.35 8.00 8.32
N GLU A 271 7.50 6.71 8.04
CA GLU A 271 8.57 5.89 8.59
C GLU A 271 9.27 5.07 7.50
N PRO A 272 10.53 4.66 7.70
CA PRO A 272 11.19 3.71 6.81
C PRO A 272 10.41 2.39 6.68
N VAL A 273 10.39 1.82 5.47
CA VAL A 273 9.80 0.49 5.24
C VAL A 273 10.53 -0.59 6.06
N TRP A 274 11.84 -0.41 6.23
CA TRP A 274 12.68 -1.20 7.13
C TRP A 274 13.47 -0.30 8.08
N GLY A 275 13.54 -0.70 9.35
CA GLY A 275 14.23 0.03 10.41
C GLY A 275 15.47 -0.70 10.93
N PRO A 276 16.29 -0.06 11.77
CA PRO A 276 17.47 -0.69 12.38
C PRO A 276 17.14 -1.93 13.23
N SER A 277 15.90 -2.07 13.69
CA SER A 277 15.42 -3.27 14.39
C SER A 277 15.20 -4.50 13.49
N ASP A 278 15.31 -4.34 12.16
CA ASP A 278 15.12 -5.43 11.20
C ASP A 278 16.39 -6.26 10.96
N GLU A 279 17.50 -5.91 11.61
CA GLU A 279 18.79 -6.60 11.46
C GLU A 279 18.89 -7.92 12.26
N GLY A 280 17.80 -8.39 12.86
CA GLY A 280 17.79 -9.69 13.56
C GLY A 280 16.45 -10.20 14.08
N ALA A 281 15.33 -9.54 13.77
CA ALA A 281 14.01 -9.97 14.23
C ALA A 281 13.34 -10.88 13.20
N ASP A 282 13.24 -12.16 13.56
CA ASP A 282 12.39 -13.14 12.88
C ASP A 282 10.98 -12.56 12.62
N SER A 283 10.53 -12.70 11.36
CA SER A 283 9.30 -12.13 10.79
C SER A 283 8.02 -12.44 11.60
N SER A 284 8.07 -13.47 12.46
CA SER A 284 7.02 -13.91 13.37
C SER A 284 6.53 -12.84 14.37
N ARG A 285 7.36 -11.85 14.74
CA ARG A 285 6.96 -10.78 15.70
C ARG A 285 6.14 -9.64 15.07
N ARG A 286 6.19 -9.45 13.74
CA ARG A 286 5.54 -8.32 13.05
C ARG A 286 4.05 -8.54 12.79
N THR A 287 3.64 -9.77 12.48
CA THR A 287 2.24 -10.18 12.32
C THR A 287 1.41 -9.80 13.55
N THR A 288 1.99 -9.92 14.74
CA THR A 288 1.35 -9.60 16.03
C THR A 288 0.95 -8.11 16.16
N LYS A 289 1.72 -7.18 15.59
CA LYS A 289 1.45 -5.71 15.71
C LYS A 289 0.38 -5.23 14.72
N GLN A 290 0.36 -5.76 13.49
CA GLN A 290 -0.68 -5.46 12.49
C GLN A 290 -2.02 -6.10 12.86
N VAL A 291 -2.02 -7.35 13.31
CA VAL A 291 -3.19 -8.01 13.93
C VAL A 291 -3.76 -7.17 15.07
N GLY A 292 -2.90 -6.63 15.94
CA GLY A 292 -3.32 -5.73 17.01
C GLY A 292 -4.09 -4.49 16.55
N THR A 293 -3.78 -3.95 15.37
CA THR A 293 -4.40 -2.72 14.85
C THR A 293 -5.80 -2.96 14.29
N ALA A 294 -5.97 -4.04 13.52
CA ALA A 294 -7.29 -4.49 13.05
C ALA A 294 -8.19 -4.89 14.24
N LEU A 295 -7.64 -5.62 15.21
CA LEU A 295 -8.32 -5.98 16.45
C LEU A 295 -8.73 -4.74 17.26
N ASN A 296 -7.88 -3.71 17.35
CA ASN A 296 -8.20 -2.47 18.04
C ASN A 296 -9.35 -1.67 17.38
N SER A 297 -9.48 -1.74 16.05
CA SER A 297 -10.61 -1.15 15.32
C SER A 297 -11.90 -1.93 15.56
N ILE A 298 -11.85 -3.26 15.55
CA ILE A 298 -12.97 -4.15 15.91
C ILE A 298 -13.41 -3.86 17.36
N GLN A 299 -12.46 -3.83 18.31
CA GLN A 299 -12.76 -3.53 19.70
C GLN A 299 -13.35 -2.14 19.89
N ARG A 300 -12.88 -1.10 19.17
CA ARG A 300 -13.47 0.24 19.23
C ARG A 300 -14.91 0.27 18.72
N TRP A 301 -15.19 -0.41 17.60
CA TRP A 301 -16.55 -0.52 17.07
C TRP A 301 -17.47 -1.34 17.99
N LEU A 302 -16.99 -2.46 18.54
CA LEU A 302 -17.73 -3.22 19.54
C LEU A 302 -18.00 -2.40 20.80
N ARG A 303 -17.08 -1.51 21.20
CA ARG A 303 -17.30 -0.55 22.30
C ARG A 303 -18.31 0.53 21.91
N SER A 304 -18.35 1.02 20.67
CA SER A 304 -19.34 2.03 20.26
C SER A 304 -20.77 1.47 20.24
N LEU A 305 -20.95 0.19 19.92
CA LEU A 305 -22.23 -0.53 20.08
C LEU A 305 -22.68 -0.64 21.55
N ARG A 306 -21.76 -0.56 22.53
CA ARG A 306 -22.11 -0.50 23.97
C ARG A 306 -22.66 0.87 24.37
N ILE A 307 -22.12 1.95 23.79
CA ILE A 307 -22.46 3.33 24.15
C ILE A 307 -23.85 3.71 23.61
N SER A 308 -24.23 3.21 22.43
CA SER A 308 -25.57 3.43 21.87
C SER A 308 -26.68 2.68 22.62
N GLY A 309 -26.35 1.63 23.40
CA GLY A 309 -27.30 0.91 24.26
C GLY A 309 -27.63 1.59 25.59
N ASN A 310 -26.88 2.65 25.97
CA ASN A 310 -27.05 3.37 27.25
C ASN A 310 -27.71 4.76 27.11
N ARG A 311 -28.18 5.14 25.92
CA ARG A 311 -29.04 6.32 25.76
C ARG A 311 -30.50 5.87 25.87
N SER A 312 -31.21 6.36 26.88
CA SER A 312 -32.64 6.15 27.06
C SER A 312 -33.39 6.40 25.75
N PRO A 313 -34.22 5.47 25.27
CA PRO A 313 -35.10 5.74 24.14
C PRO A 313 -36.20 6.71 24.59
N GLY A 314 -36.56 7.64 23.70
CA GLY A 314 -37.82 8.37 23.79
C GLY A 314 -39.00 7.38 23.81
N PRO A 315 -40.17 7.83 24.29
CA PRO A 315 -41.27 6.94 24.61
C PRO A 315 -41.99 6.49 23.34
N GLU A 316 -41.49 5.46 22.68
CA GLU A 316 -42.27 4.51 21.88
C GLU A 316 -41.32 3.45 21.30
N THR A 317 -41.62 2.17 21.57
CA THR A 317 -40.89 0.95 21.15
C THR A 317 -39.70 0.49 22.02
N ALA A 318 -39.96 0.19 23.30
CA ALA A 318 -39.04 -0.61 24.13
C ALA A 318 -39.50 -2.08 24.21
N LYS A 319 -38.78 -2.98 23.53
CA LYS A 319 -38.61 -4.36 24.00
C LYS A 319 -37.21 -4.45 24.61
N THR A 320 -37.18 -4.60 25.92
CA THR A 320 -36.00 -4.64 26.79
C THR A 320 -35.02 -5.74 26.36
N ARG A 321 -33.75 -5.39 26.11
CA ARG A 321 -32.65 -6.37 26.13
C ARG A 321 -32.18 -6.58 27.56
N ASN A 322 -32.06 -7.84 27.94
CA ASN A 322 -31.74 -8.30 29.28
C ASN A 322 -30.24 -8.05 29.58
N PRO A 323 -29.83 -7.53 30.74
CA PRO A 323 -28.43 -7.39 31.14
C PRO A 323 -27.60 -8.68 30.97
N GLY A 324 -28.22 -9.86 31.10
CA GLY A 324 -27.59 -11.15 30.81
C GLY A 324 -27.17 -11.35 29.34
N GLU A 325 -27.82 -10.69 28.37
CA GLU A 325 -27.43 -10.73 26.96
C GLU A 325 -26.10 -10.02 26.71
N ALA A 326 -25.78 -8.96 27.46
CA ALA A 326 -24.52 -8.24 27.31
C ALA A 326 -23.30 -9.04 27.82
N GLU A 327 -23.48 -9.79 28.92
CA GLU A 327 -22.48 -10.73 29.46
C GLU A 327 -22.30 -11.94 28.51
N GLN A 328 -23.38 -12.44 27.91
CA GLN A 328 -23.31 -13.51 26.90
C GLN A 328 -22.64 -13.06 25.60
N ILE A 329 -22.88 -11.83 25.14
CA ILE A 329 -22.17 -11.24 23.98
C ILE A 329 -20.66 -11.15 24.27
N ARG A 330 -20.28 -10.86 25.53
CA ARG A 330 -18.88 -10.83 25.97
C ARG A 330 -18.23 -12.22 25.91
N ASN A 331 -18.95 -13.29 26.26
CA ASN A 331 -18.44 -14.67 26.21
C ASN A 331 -18.42 -15.26 24.79
N SER A 332 -19.28 -14.79 23.88
CA SER A 332 -19.37 -15.28 22.49
C SER A 332 -18.42 -14.55 21.51
N LEU A 333 -17.96 -13.35 21.87
CA LEU A 333 -16.85 -12.64 21.22
C LEU A 333 -15.54 -12.94 21.95
N SER A 334 -15.10 -14.20 21.96
CA SER A 334 -13.69 -14.47 22.27
C SER A 334 -12.89 -14.05 21.03
N LEU A 335 -12.13 -12.96 21.14
CA LEU A 335 -11.05 -12.66 20.20
C LEU A 335 -9.89 -13.62 20.47
N GLN A 336 -10.16 -14.91 20.36
CA GLN A 336 -9.15 -15.94 20.41
C GLN A 336 -8.67 -16.12 18.96
N THR A 337 -7.36 -16.02 18.74
CA THR A 337 -6.74 -16.89 17.73
C THR A 337 -7.32 -18.27 17.97
N PRO A 338 -7.86 -18.98 16.96
CA PRO A 338 -8.40 -20.32 17.18
C PRO A 338 -7.37 -21.09 18.00
N GLY A 339 -7.69 -21.27 19.29
CA GLY A 339 -6.95 -22.20 20.10
C GLY A 339 -7.31 -23.57 19.56
N PRO A 340 -6.46 -24.59 19.74
CA PRO A 340 -6.88 -25.95 19.45
C PRO A 340 -8.22 -26.16 20.18
N ILE A 341 -9.28 -26.36 19.40
CA ILE A 341 -10.58 -26.79 19.93
C ILE A 341 -10.26 -27.97 20.84
N ASP A 342 -10.82 -27.96 22.05
CA ASP A 342 -10.54 -28.94 23.10
C ASP A 342 -10.31 -30.32 22.48
N GLN A 343 -9.06 -30.82 22.55
CA GLN A 343 -8.66 -32.04 21.86
C GLN A 343 -9.43 -33.27 22.38
N ASN A 344 -10.11 -33.13 23.51
CA ASN A 344 -10.97 -34.16 24.07
C ASN A 344 -12.41 -34.10 23.52
N ASN A 345 -12.78 -33.03 22.82
CA ASN A 345 -14.08 -32.91 22.18
C ASN A 345 -13.99 -33.38 20.73
N THR A 346 -14.51 -34.57 20.47
CA THR A 346 -14.54 -35.21 19.16
C THR A 346 -15.72 -34.75 18.28
N ASP A 347 -16.59 -33.87 18.81
CA ASP A 347 -17.75 -33.41 18.07
C ASP A 347 -17.31 -32.51 16.90
N LYS A 348 -17.77 -32.88 15.71
CA LYS A 348 -17.56 -32.08 14.50
C LYS A 348 -18.62 -30.97 14.42
N TYR A 349 -18.26 -29.83 13.82
CA TYR A 349 -19.11 -28.63 13.78
C TYR A 349 -19.46 -28.17 12.38
N ASN A 350 -20.56 -27.42 12.26
CA ASN A 350 -20.89 -26.70 11.05
C ASN A 350 -20.18 -25.33 11.05
N LEU A 351 -19.28 -25.08 10.10
CA LEU A 351 -18.47 -23.87 10.03
C LEU A 351 -18.88 -22.99 8.86
N GLY A 352 -19.22 -21.73 9.13
CA GLY A 352 -19.50 -20.71 8.12
C GLY A 352 -18.28 -19.86 7.82
N VAL A 353 -17.81 -19.84 6.57
CA VAL A 353 -16.61 -19.06 6.19
C VAL A 353 -16.98 -17.86 5.34
N PHE A 354 -16.50 -16.68 5.76
CA PHE A 354 -16.58 -15.44 5.02
C PHE A 354 -15.21 -14.79 4.92
N GLY A 355 -14.96 -14.09 3.83
CA GLY A 355 -13.72 -13.32 3.71
C GLY A 355 -13.65 -12.47 2.47
N ILE A 356 -12.48 -11.87 2.29
CA ILE A 356 -12.24 -10.88 1.24
C ILE A 356 -12.48 -11.47 -0.16
N ARG A 357 -13.23 -10.70 -0.96
CA ARG A 357 -13.58 -11.01 -2.35
C ARG A 357 -12.56 -10.50 -3.35
N ASP A 358 -12.17 -9.24 -3.15
CA ASP A 358 -11.21 -8.56 -4.00
C ASP A 358 -9.80 -8.90 -3.54
N LEU A 359 -9.40 -10.09 -3.95
CA LEU A 359 -7.99 -10.35 -4.10
C LEU A 359 -7.63 -9.67 -5.42
N ASN A 360 -6.88 -8.57 -5.37
CA ASN A 360 -5.95 -8.32 -6.48
C ASN A 360 -5.28 -9.67 -6.72
N LYS A 361 -5.52 -10.27 -7.91
CA LYS A 361 -5.60 -11.72 -8.20
C LYS A 361 -4.41 -12.58 -7.75
N GLU A 362 -3.39 -11.99 -7.15
CA GLU A 362 -2.13 -12.59 -6.82
C GLU A 362 -1.68 -12.41 -5.36
N VAL A 363 -2.42 -11.72 -4.48
CA VAL A 363 -1.99 -11.53 -3.07
C VAL A 363 -2.47 -12.69 -2.16
N PHE A 364 -3.64 -13.29 -2.44
CA PHE A 364 -4.16 -14.39 -1.61
C PHE A 364 -4.84 -15.51 -2.42
N THR A 365 -4.17 -16.00 -3.45
CA THR A 365 -4.47 -17.34 -4.01
C THR A 365 -3.87 -18.47 -3.16
N ASP A 366 -3.38 -18.14 -1.98
CA ASP A 366 -2.70 -19.08 -1.10
C ASP A 366 -3.72 -20.01 -0.44
N TYR A 367 -3.97 -21.12 -1.14
CA TYR A 367 -4.77 -22.22 -0.64
C TYR A 367 -4.17 -22.79 0.65
N ASP A 368 -2.84 -22.79 0.81
CA ASP A 368 -2.18 -23.37 1.96
C ASP A 368 -2.42 -22.53 3.22
N PHE A 369 -2.50 -21.20 3.09
CA PHE A 369 -2.95 -20.34 4.17
C PHE A 369 -4.38 -20.70 4.64
N VAL A 370 -5.35 -20.71 3.72
CA VAL A 370 -6.75 -21.01 4.05
C VAL A 370 -6.85 -22.42 4.64
N LYS A 371 -6.16 -23.40 4.05
CA LYS A 371 -6.04 -24.76 4.55
C LYS A 371 -5.52 -24.78 5.98
N SER A 372 -4.41 -24.09 6.26
CA SER A 372 -3.79 -24.08 7.59
C SER A 372 -4.73 -23.53 8.67
N VAL A 373 -5.55 -22.53 8.34
CA VAL A 373 -6.54 -21.98 9.28
C VAL A 373 -7.73 -22.93 9.46
N LEU A 374 -8.16 -23.62 8.40
CA LEU A 374 -9.29 -24.55 8.48
C LEU A 374 -8.94 -25.88 9.14
N ASP A 375 -7.68 -26.32 9.04
CA ASP A 375 -7.17 -27.52 9.72
C ASP A 375 -7.20 -27.40 11.25
N ASP A 376 -7.28 -26.18 11.79
CA ASP A 376 -7.45 -25.93 13.23
C ASP A 376 -8.89 -26.24 13.73
N PHE A 377 -9.81 -26.61 12.83
CA PHE A 377 -11.22 -26.88 13.14
C PHE A 377 -11.61 -28.33 12.85
N TYR A 378 -12.37 -28.95 13.75
CA TYR A 378 -13.05 -30.22 13.50
C TYR A 378 -14.37 -29.98 12.74
N ILE A 379 -14.32 -29.96 11.42
CA ILE A 379 -15.45 -29.56 10.57
C ILE A 379 -16.27 -30.79 10.15
N ASP A 380 -17.60 -30.74 10.34
CA ASP A 380 -18.56 -31.67 9.74
C ASP A 380 -19.07 -31.14 8.40
N THR A 381 -19.60 -29.91 8.44
CA THR A 381 -20.13 -29.23 7.27
C THR A 381 -19.47 -27.86 7.13
N LEU A 382 -18.94 -27.57 5.94
CA LEU A 382 -18.40 -26.26 5.59
C LEU A 382 -19.43 -25.51 4.74
N VAL A 383 -19.84 -24.32 5.19
CA VAL A 383 -20.84 -23.48 4.51
C VAL A 383 -20.22 -22.15 4.07
N CYS A 384 -20.33 -21.80 2.78
CA CYS A 384 -19.82 -20.52 2.28
C CYS A 384 -20.66 -19.96 1.11
N GLY A 385 -20.33 -18.75 0.65
CA GLY A 385 -21.03 -18.09 -0.46
C GLY A 385 -20.56 -18.46 -1.86
N GLY A 386 -19.43 -19.17 -1.99
CA GLY A 386 -18.79 -19.46 -3.28
C GLY A 386 -18.28 -18.23 -4.05
N GLY A 387 -18.22 -17.06 -3.40
CA GLY A 387 -17.64 -15.86 -3.99
C GLY A 387 -16.15 -16.04 -4.31
N VAL A 388 -15.61 -15.17 -5.16
CA VAL A 388 -14.16 -15.07 -5.37
C VAL A 388 -13.42 -14.83 -4.05
N GLY A 389 -12.13 -15.19 -4.01
CA GLY A 389 -11.28 -15.01 -2.84
C GLY A 389 -11.42 -16.13 -1.80
N ILE A 390 -11.50 -15.76 -0.53
CA ILE A 390 -11.50 -16.71 0.60
C ILE A 390 -12.63 -17.74 0.48
N GLU A 391 -13.84 -17.32 0.09
CA GLU A 391 -14.99 -18.23 0.00
C GLU A 391 -14.77 -19.34 -1.04
N ARG A 392 -14.10 -19.03 -2.16
CA ARG A 392 -13.73 -20.02 -3.20
C ARG A 392 -12.64 -20.97 -2.71
N LEU A 393 -11.63 -20.47 -2.00
CA LEU A 393 -10.56 -21.30 -1.45
C LEU A 393 -11.08 -22.23 -0.35
N ALA A 394 -11.97 -21.73 0.52
CA ALA A 394 -12.67 -22.52 1.51
C ALA A 394 -13.55 -23.60 0.85
N ALA A 395 -14.31 -23.25 -0.20
CA ALA A 395 -15.07 -24.23 -0.97
C ALA A 395 -14.16 -25.33 -1.53
N ARG A 396 -13.02 -24.96 -2.12
CA ARG A 396 -12.02 -25.92 -2.61
C ARG A 396 -11.45 -26.80 -1.50
N TYR A 397 -11.31 -26.29 -0.28
CA TYR A 397 -10.87 -27.07 0.88
C TYR A 397 -11.92 -28.12 1.25
N GLY A 398 -13.19 -27.70 1.42
CA GLY A 398 -14.28 -28.61 1.75
C GLY A 398 -14.49 -29.71 0.70
N ASP A 399 -14.26 -29.41 -0.58
CA ASP A 399 -14.36 -30.37 -1.69
C ASP A 399 -13.22 -31.41 -1.71
N ARG A 400 -12.07 -31.11 -1.10
CA ARG A 400 -10.86 -31.94 -1.14
C ARG A 400 -10.56 -32.70 0.14
N THR A 401 -11.30 -32.43 1.20
CA THR A 401 -11.04 -33.01 2.52
C THR A 401 -12.11 -34.05 2.84
N ASP A 402 -11.67 -35.30 2.97
CA ASP A 402 -12.55 -36.42 3.26
C ASP A 402 -13.33 -36.21 4.57
N GLY A 403 -14.62 -36.52 4.54
CA GLY A 403 -15.49 -36.43 5.71
C GLY A 403 -15.93 -35.01 6.07
N ILE A 404 -15.76 -34.02 5.19
CA ILE A 404 -16.40 -32.70 5.25
C ILE A 404 -17.50 -32.61 4.19
N THR A 405 -18.70 -32.20 4.60
CA THR A 405 -19.79 -31.87 3.68
C THR A 405 -19.70 -30.40 3.25
N LEU A 406 -19.49 -30.13 1.97
CA LEU A 406 -19.49 -28.75 1.45
C LEU A 406 -20.90 -28.28 1.07
N LYS A 407 -21.29 -27.08 1.53
CA LYS A 407 -22.51 -26.37 1.11
C LYS A 407 -22.19 -24.96 0.61
N VAL A 408 -22.49 -24.68 -0.65
CA VAL A 408 -22.32 -23.35 -1.25
C VAL A 408 -23.69 -22.68 -1.43
N ILE A 409 -23.88 -21.52 -0.81
CA ILE A 409 -25.12 -20.74 -0.86
C ILE A 409 -24.88 -19.47 -1.68
N PRO A 410 -25.20 -19.46 -3.00
CA PRO A 410 -25.02 -18.27 -3.82
C PRO A 410 -26.05 -17.18 -3.48
N PRO A 411 -25.76 -15.89 -3.79
CA PRO A 411 -26.76 -14.83 -3.65
C PRO A 411 -27.94 -15.03 -4.60
N ASN A 412 -29.17 -14.90 -4.11
CA ASN A 412 -30.36 -14.90 -4.96
C ASN A 412 -30.65 -13.49 -5.50
N LEU A 413 -30.02 -13.13 -6.62
CA LEU A 413 -30.18 -11.79 -7.22
C LEU A 413 -31.57 -11.54 -7.79
N GLN A 414 -32.27 -12.59 -8.22
CA GLN A 414 -33.62 -12.46 -8.79
C GLN A 414 -34.63 -12.04 -7.74
N ARG A 415 -34.54 -12.59 -6.52
CA ARG A 415 -35.46 -12.27 -5.42
C ARG A 415 -35.41 -10.81 -4.97
N PHE A 416 -34.30 -10.12 -5.20
CA PHE A 416 -34.07 -8.75 -4.73
C PHE A 416 -33.91 -7.75 -5.86
N ASP A 417 -34.50 -8.00 -7.03
CA ASP A 417 -34.46 -7.09 -8.19
C ASP A 417 -33.03 -6.63 -8.55
N LYS A 418 -32.07 -7.55 -8.47
CA LYS A 418 -30.63 -7.29 -8.68
C LYS A 418 -30.01 -6.29 -7.69
N ASN A 419 -30.66 -6.00 -6.56
CA ASN A 419 -30.04 -5.29 -5.45
C ASN A 419 -28.99 -6.20 -4.77
N TYR A 420 -27.74 -6.04 -5.18
CA TYR A 420 -26.62 -6.86 -4.72
C TYR A 420 -26.45 -6.81 -3.20
N VAL A 421 -26.59 -5.64 -2.58
CA VAL A 421 -26.39 -5.49 -1.13
C VAL A 421 -27.41 -6.33 -0.37
N MET A 422 -28.69 -6.21 -0.72
CA MET A 422 -29.76 -6.98 -0.09
C MET A 422 -29.61 -8.48 -0.34
N ALA A 423 -29.29 -8.88 -1.57
CA ALA A 423 -29.08 -10.29 -1.92
C ALA A 423 -27.90 -10.91 -1.17
N PHE A 424 -26.79 -10.17 -1.00
CA PHE A 424 -25.64 -10.65 -0.24
C PHE A 424 -25.91 -10.70 1.26
N ASN A 425 -26.56 -9.69 1.83
CA ASN A 425 -26.93 -9.69 3.24
C ASN A 425 -27.86 -10.87 3.54
N HIS A 426 -28.92 -11.06 2.74
CA HIS A 426 -29.81 -12.20 2.90
C HIS A 426 -29.08 -13.54 2.79
N ARG A 427 -28.20 -13.70 1.80
CA ARG A 427 -27.35 -14.89 1.65
C ARG A 427 -26.48 -15.14 2.88
N ASN A 428 -25.86 -14.09 3.43
CA ASN A 428 -25.02 -14.20 4.61
C ASN A 428 -25.85 -14.65 5.83
N GLU A 429 -27.07 -14.12 5.99
CA GLU A 429 -27.98 -14.57 7.05
C GLU A 429 -28.35 -16.05 6.91
N GLU A 430 -28.59 -16.53 5.68
CA GLU A 430 -28.88 -17.95 5.42
C GLU A 430 -27.70 -18.87 5.74
N ILE A 431 -26.46 -18.46 5.44
CA ILE A 431 -25.26 -19.19 5.87
C ILE A 431 -25.20 -19.25 7.40
N ILE A 432 -25.35 -18.11 8.09
CA ILE A 432 -25.23 -18.03 9.56
C ILE A 432 -26.29 -18.89 10.27
N LYS A 433 -27.48 -19.05 9.68
CA LYS A 433 -28.53 -19.93 10.23
C LYS A 433 -28.12 -21.41 10.28
N GLN A 434 -27.24 -21.85 9.38
CA GLN A 434 -26.89 -23.26 9.19
C GLN A 434 -25.60 -23.70 9.89
N VAL A 435 -24.92 -22.78 10.58
CA VAL A 435 -23.58 -23.02 11.13
C VAL A 435 -23.55 -22.82 12.63
N ASP A 436 -22.67 -23.52 13.31
CA ASP A 436 -22.42 -23.37 14.74
C ASP A 436 -21.42 -22.23 14.98
N TYR A 437 -20.43 -22.13 14.10
CA TYR A 437 -19.35 -21.16 14.15
C TYR A 437 -19.26 -20.32 12.88
N VAL A 438 -18.83 -19.07 13.02
CA VAL A 438 -18.56 -18.15 11.92
C VAL A 438 -17.09 -17.78 11.92
N LEU A 439 -16.38 -18.03 10.83
CA LEU A 439 -14.99 -17.65 10.62
C LEU A 439 -14.90 -16.52 9.59
N LEU A 440 -14.32 -15.39 10.00
CA LEU A 440 -14.10 -14.22 9.18
C LEU A 440 -12.61 -14.04 8.89
N MET A 441 -12.22 -14.17 7.63
CA MET A 441 -10.86 -13.91 7.17
C MET A 441 -10.82 -12.55 6.44
N MET A 442 -10.38 -11.50 7.13
CA MET A 442 -10.44 -10.11 6.63
C MET A 442 -9.12 -9.35 6.79
N ILE A 443 -8.91 -8.35 5.92
CA ILE A 443 -7.80 -7.38 6.03
C ILE A 443 -8.26 -6.12 6.79
N SER A 444 -9.53 -5.75 6.63
CA SER A 444 -10.13 -4.58 7.27
C SER A 444 -11.61 -4.82 7.57
N VAL A 445 -12.16 -4.04 8.51
CA VAL A 445 -13.57 -4.11 8.90
C VAL A 445 -14.42 -3.28 7.92
N THR A 446 -15.25 -3.95 7.13
CA THR A 446 -16.20 -3.33 6.21
C THR A 446 -17.62 -3.41 6.78
N ASP A 447 -18.57 -2.67 6.21
CA ASP A 447 -19.97 -2.72 6.64
C ASP A 447 -20.61 -4.10 6.43
N THR A 448 -20.17 -4.83 5.40
CA THR A 448 -20.56 -6.24 5.20
C THR A 448 -20.12 -7.12 6.37
N TYR A 449 -18.89 -6.97 6.86
CA TYR A 449 -18.43 -7.76 8.00
C TYR A 449 -19.11 -7.34 9.30
N LYS A 450 -19.36 -6.05 9.51
CA LYS A 450 -20.16 -5.56 10.64
C LYS A 450 -21.54 -6.22 10.65
N HIS A 451 -22.20 -6.29 9.49
CA HIS A 451 -23.49 -6.95 9.34
C HIS A 451 -23.42 -8.46 9.65
N ILE A 452 -22.42 -9.17 9.12
CA ILE A 452 -22.23 -10.60 9.41
C ILE A 452 -22.03 -10.84 10.91
N ILE A 453 -21.17 -10.04 11.56
CA ILE A 453 -20.92 -10.13 13.01
C ILE A 453 -22.21 -9.87 13.78
N ASP A 454 -22.95 -8.81 13.46
CA ASP A 454 -24.22 -8.49 14.13
C ASP A 454 -25.24 -9.63 14.01
N VAL A 455 -25.42 -10.20 12.82
CA VAL A 455 -26.35 -11.31 12.59
C VAL A 455 -25.91 -12.56 13.37
N ALA A 456 -24.62 -12.89 13.35
CA ALA A 456 -24.07 -14.03 14.07
C ALA A 456 -24.32 -13.92 15.58
N LEU A 457 -24.06 -12.74 16.16
CA LEU A 457 -24.28 -12.48 17.58
C LEU A 457 -25.76 -12.53 17.95
N ARG A 458 -26.65 -11.94 17.13
CA ARG A 458 -28.11 -12.04 17.33
C ARG A 458 -28.60 -13.49 17.29
N LYS A 459 -27.95 -14.35 16.53
CA LYS A 459 -28.23 -15.79 16.43
C LYS A 459 -27.44 -16.64 17.42
N ARG A 460 -26.71 -16.01 18.36
CA ARG A 460 -25.89 -16.66 19.38
C ARG A 460 -24.86 -17.63 18.79
N LYS A 461 -24.30 -17.27 17.63
CA LYS A 461 -23.18 -17.99 17.00
C LYS A 461 -21.87 -17.43 17.53
N GLN A 462 -20.87 -18.28 17.70
CA GLN A 462 -19.52 -17.84 18.07
C GLN A 462 -18.76 -17.43 16.79
N VAL A 463 -18.04 -16.31 16.90
CA VAL A 463 -17.37 -15.66 15.76
C VAL A 463 -15.87 -15.66 15.96
N PHE A 464 -15.14 -16.28 15.04
CA PHE A 464 -13.69 -16.26 14.93
C PHE A 464 -13.27 -15.26 13.87
N ILE A 465 -12.24 -14.48 14.15
CA ILE A 465 -11.71 -13.49 13.22
C ILE A 465 -10.23 -13.76 13.00
N ARG A 466 -9.84 -13.97 11.75
CA ARG A 466 -8.45 -14.12 11.32
C ARG A 466 -8.07 -12.95 10.43
N SER A 467 -7.03 -12.22 10.84
CA SER A 467 -6.41 -11.24 9.95
C SER A 467 -5.67 -11.97 8.84
N VAL A 468 -5.85 -11.51 7.60
CA VAL A 468 -5.16 -12.05 6.42
C VAL A 468 -3.97 -11.16 6.07
N LEU A 469 -3.20 -10.69 7.06
CA LEU A 469 -2.04 -9.80 6.89
C LEU A 469 -0.78 -10.49 7.38
#